data_AF-A0A966SK85-F1
#
_entry.id   AF-A0A966SK85-F1
#
_cell.length_a   1.000
_cell.length_b   1.000
_cell.length_c   1.000
_cell.angle_alpha   90.00
_cell.angle_beta   90.00
_cell.angle_gamma   90.00
#
_symmetry.space_group_name_H-M   'P 1'
#
loop_
_entity.id
_entity.type
_entity.pdbx_description
1 polymer ?
#
loop_
_entity_poly.entity_id
_entity_poly.type
_entity_poly.pdbx_seq_one_letter_code
_entity_poly.pdbx_strand_id
1 'polypeptide(L)'
;RKALKVADKNLPGLRELLEFAVAWKWETEIEELLWQMHNNWPKDKGVFLALSERLTKAGNTSGLRTLFARASQADPDNLAIKNNLVMTSLLLDARDKASHLKAKELFTADPANPIFVSTYAFSLYLLKQPADALAAFAQLKSEQLIEPNVATYYGLVLLANGRAAEAGKFLQAARQAKLLPEETALLARANGA
;
A
#
# COMPACT_ATOMS: atom_id res chain seq x y z
N ARG A 1 -12.34 6.03 29.34
CA ARG A 1 -12.45 4.55 29.21
C ARG A 1 -13.87 3.97 29.37
N LYS A 2 -14.76 4.48 30.24
CA LYS A 2 -16.16 3.96 30.37
C LYS A 2 -17.08 4.29 29.17
N ALA A 3 -16.93 5.47 28.55
CA ALA A 3 -17.71 5.87 27.37
C ALA A 3 -17.43 5.01 26.12
N LEU A 4 -16.16 4.65 25.88
CA LEU A 4 -15.74 3.79 24.76
C LEU A 4 -16.37 2.39 24.79
N LYS A 5 -16.65 1.83 25.99
CA LYS A 5 -17.31 0.52 26.13
C LYS A 5 -18.82 0.55 25.86
N VAL A 6 -19.47 1.70 26.03
CA VAL A 6 -20.93 1.84 25.83
C VAL A 6 -21.26 2.15 24.36
N ALA A 7 -20.36 2.84 23.64
CA ALA A 7 -20.51 3.17 22.23
C ALA A 7 -20.02 2.05 21.27
N ASP A 8 -19.61 0.89 21.79
CA ASP A 8 -18.87 -0.13 21.02
C ASP A 8 -19.62 -0.66 19.79
N LYS A 9 -20.95 -0.49 19.70
CA LYS A 9 -21.72 -0.83 18.50
C LYS A 9 -22.61 0.31 18.00
N ASN A 10 -22.36 1.54 18.44
CA ASN A 10 -23.11 2.72 18.03
C ASN A 10 -22.29 3.58 17.06
N LEU A 11 -22.38 3.27 15.76
CA LEU A 11 -21.64 3.99 14.72
C LEU A 11 -21.90 5.52 14.73
N PRO A 12 -23.15 6.02 14.83
CA PRO A 12 -23.41 7.45 15.01
C PRO A 12 -22.65 8.07 16.20
N GLY A 13 -22.70 7.45 17.38
CA GLY A 13 -22.00 7.95 18.56
C GLY A 13 -20.48 7.96 18.41
N LEU A 14 -19.90 6.96 17.73
CA LEU A 14 -18.47 6.95 17.41
C LEU A 14 -18.09 8.03 16.40
N ARG A 15 -18.97 8.38 15.45
CA ARG A 15 -18.75 9.49 14.51
C ARG A 15 -18.77 10.84 15.23
N GLU A 16 -19.72 11.06 16.15
CA GLU A 16 -19.73 12.28 16.98
C GLU A 16 -18.44 12.42 17.80
N LEU A 17 -17.99 11.33 18.44
CA LEU A 17 -16.72 11.32 19.17
C LEU A 17 -15.52 11.59 18.25
N LEU A 18 -15.53 11.05 17.03
CA LEU A 18 -14.50 11.29 16.03
C LEU A 18 -14.47 12.77 15.62
N GLU A 19 -15.62 13.39 15.40
CA GLU A 19 -15.73 14.82 15.08
C GLU A 19 -15.16 15.70 16.20
N PHE A 20 -15.47 15.40 17.47
CA PHE A 20 -14.88 16.09 18.61
C PHE A 20 -13.35 15.89 18.67
N ALA A 21 -12.87 14.66 18.52
CA ALA A 21 -11.44 14.37 18.54
C ALA A 21 -10.69 15.11 17.41
N VAL A 22 -11.27 15.18 16.20
CA VAL A 22 -10.75 15.96 15.07
C VAL A 22 -10.72 17.45 15.40
N ALA A 23 -11.82 18.02 15.91
CA ALA A 23 -11.89 19.43 16.26
C ALA A 23 -10.85 19.84 17.31
N TRP A 24 -10.51 18.94 18.23
CA TRP A 24 -9.54 19.15 19.30
C TRP A 24 -8.12 18.67 18.97
N LYS A 25 -7.91 18.12 17.76
CA LYS A 25 -6.62 17.58 17.29
C LYS A 25 -6.05 16.49 18.21
N TRP A 26 -6.93 15.64 18.74
CA TRP A 26 -6.58 14.49 19.58
C TRP A 26 -6.16 13.31 18.70
N GLU A 27 -4.93 13.37 18.19
CA GLU A 27 -4.44 12.46 17.16
C GLU A 27 -4.50 10.98 17.57
N THR A 28 -4.20 10.65 18.83
CA THR A 28 -4.28 9.27 19.32
C THR A 28 -5.73 8.77 19.31
N GLU A 29 -6.65 9.56 19.85
CA GLU A 29 -8.06 9.25 19.96
C GLU A 29 -8.73 9.12 18.58
N ILE A 30 -8.36 9.97 17.62
CA ILE A 30 -8.82 9.86 16.23
C ILE A 30 -8.46 8.48 15.66
N GLU A 31 -7.21 8.03 15.83
CA GLU A 31 -6.79 6.73 15.31
C GLU A 31 -7.49 5.57 16.03
N GLU A 32 -7.58 5.62 17.36
CA GLU A 32 -8.27 4.60 18.16
C GLU A 32 -9.75 4.45 17.75
N LEU A 33 -10.46 5.57 17.57
CA LEU A 33 -11.86 5.57 17.14
C LEU A 33 -12.00 5.01 15.72
N LEU A 34 -11.13 5.40 14.79
CA LEU A 34 -11.14 4.86 13.42
C LEU A 34 -10.88 3.35 13.40
N TRP A 35 -9.95 2.85 14.21
CA TRP A 35 -9.73 1.41 14.36
C TRP A 35 -10.95 0.69 14.94
N GLN A 36 -11.56 1.26 15.98
CA GLN A 36 -12.76 0.70 16.58
C GLN A 36 -13.92 0.64 15.57
N MET A 37 -14.16 1.74 14.84
CA MET A 37 -15.16 1.79 13.78
C MET A 37 -14.86 0.77 12.67
N HIS A 38 -13.61 0.63 12.23
CA HIS A 38 -13.26 -0.34 11.19
C HIS A 38 -13.47 -1.78 11.67
N ASN A 39 -13.15 -2.09 12.93
CA ASN A 39 -13.34 -3.43 13.47
C ASN A 39 -14.82 -3.83 13.55
N ASN A 40 -15.70 -2.86 13.84
CA ASN A 40 -17.12 -3.10 13.99
C ASN A 40 -17.89 -3.02 12.67
N TRP A 41 -17.42 -2.20 11.72
CA TRP A 41 -17.99 -2.04 10.38
C TRP A 41 -16.89 -2.10 9.31
N PRO A 42 -16.28 -3.29 9.07
CA PRO A 42 -15.11 -3.42 8.20
C PRO A 42 -15.39 -3.13 6.73
N LYS A 43 -16.66 -3.08 6.32
CA LYS A 43 -17.11 -2.70 4.97
C LYS A 43 -17.47 -1.22 4.83
N ASP A 44 -17.39 -0.41 5.89
CA ASP A 44 -17.61 1.04 5.79
C ASP A 44 -16.43 1.68 5.04
N LYS A 45 -16.70 2.10 3.79
CA LYS A 45 -15.70 2.68 2.89
C LYS A 45 -15.13 4.00 3.44
N GLY A 46 -15.95 4.81 4.10
CA GLY A 46 -15.51 6.10 4.65
C GLY A 46 -14.50 5.91 5.77
N VAL A 47 -14.78 4.97 6.68
CA VAL A 47 -13.86 4.62 7.78
C VAL A 47 -12.56 4.03 7.23
N PHE A 48 -12.65 3.11 6.27
CA PHE A 48 -11.47 2.52 5.63
C PHE A 48 -10.57 3.60 4.99
N LEU A 49 -11.15 4.53 4.21
CA LEU A 49 -10.40 5.58 3.55
C LEU A 49 -9.76 6.54 4.54
N ALA A 50 -10.50 6.98 5.57
CA ALA A 50 -9.98 7.88 6.59
C ALA A 50 -8.81 7.25 7.37
N LEU A 51 -8.94 5.99 7.76
CA LEU A 51 -7.88 5.27 8.47
C LEU A 51 -6.68 5.00 7.56
N SER A 52 -6.91 4.58 6.30
CA SER A 52 -5.84 4.36 5.33
C SER A 52 -5.05 5.64 5.07
N GLU A 53 -5.72 6.77 4.83
CA GLU A 53 -5.05 8.06 4.60
C GLU A 53 -4.20 8.47 5.79
N ARG A 54 -4.74 8.31 7.01
CA ARG A 54 -4.03 8.62 8.25
C ARG A 54 -2.76 7.78 8.41
N LEU A 55 -2.89 6.46 8.24
CA LEU A 55 -1.75 5.54 8.35
C LEU A 55 -0.69 5.82 7.26
N THR A 56 -1.11 6.15 6.04
CA THR A 56 -0.21 6.58 4.96
C THR A 56 0.53 7.87 5.33
N LYS A 57 -0.16 8.90 5.83
CA LYS A 57 0.47 10.17 6.26
C LYS A 57 1.47 9.96 7.41
N ALA A 58 1.16 9.03 8.31
CA ALA A 58 2.05 8.66 9.42
C ALA A 58 3.22 7.75 8.99
N GLY A 59 3.24 7.28 7.74
CA GLY A 59 4.21 6.27 7.29
C GLY A 59 4.08 4.93 8.03
N ASN A 60 2.91 4.63 8.60
CA ASN A 60 2.71 3.43 9.41
C ASN A 60 2.36 2.22 8.53
N THR A 61 3.36 1.67 7.85
CA THR A 61 3.22 0.50 6.97
C THR A 61 2.69 -0.72 7.71
N SER A 62 3.08 -0.92 8.98
CA SER A 62 2.57 -2.02 9.81
C SER A 62 1.06 -1.91 10.10
N GLY A 63 0.59 -0.69 10.35
CA GLY A 63 -0.83 -0.37 10.48
C GLY A 63 -1.59 -0.59 9.18
N LEU A 64 -1.03 -0.14 8.05
CA LEU A 64 -1.63 -0.38 6.72
C LEU A 64 -1.76 -1.88 6.41
N ARG A 65 -0.72 -2.68 6.67
CA ARG A 65 -0.79 -4.14 6.52
C ARG A 65 -1.93 -4.73 7.36
N THR A 66 -2.07 -4.27 8.60
CA THR A 66 -3.14 -4.73 9.51
C THR A 66 -4.52 -4.33 8.98
N LEU A 67 -4.67 -3.11 8.48
CA LEU A 67 -5.90 -2.61 7.88
C LEU A 67 -6.30 -3.44 6.65
N PHE A 68 -5.38 -3.64 5.71
CA PHE A 68 -5.63 -4.41 4.50
C PHE A 68 -5.90 -5.89 4.79
N ALA A 69 -5.28 -6.47 5.83
CA ALA A 69 -5.57 -7.84 6.25
C ALA A 69 -7.02 -7.98 6.73
N ARG A 70 -7.51 -7.08 7.59
CA ARG A 70 -8.89 -7.08 8.08
C ARG A 70 -9.88 -6.80 6.94
N ALA A 71 -9.59 -5.83 6.10
CA ALA A 71 -10.46 -5.47 4.97
C ALA A 71 -10.54 -6.61 3.93
N SER A 72 -9.43 -7.31 3.66
CA SER A 72 -9.38 -8.47 2.76
C SER A 72 -10.20 -9.66 3.30
N GLN A 73 -10.22 -9.86 4.62
CA GLN A 73 -11.07 -10.87 5.25
C GLN A 73 -12.56 -10.51 5.15
N ALA A 74 -12.89 -9.23 5.29
CA ALA A 74 -14.28 -8.76 5.20
C ALA A 74 -14.81 -8.74 3.76
N ASP A 75 -13.94 -8.45 2.78
CA ASP A 75 -14.28 -8.41 1.36
C ASP A 75 -13.29 -9.25 0.53
N PRO A 76 -13.45 -10.59 0.53
CA PRO A 76 -12.52 -11.50 -0.13
C PRO A 76 -12.49 -11.37 -1.66
N ASP A 77 -13.42 -10.67 -2.30
CA ASP A 77 -13.43 -10.52 -3.77
C ASP A 77 -12.68 -9.26 -4.22
N ASN A 78 -12.30 -8.39 -3.28
CA ASN A 78 -11.60 -7.16 -3.58
C ASN A 78 -10.11 -7.38 -3.81
N LEU A 79 -9.75 -7.62 -5.09
CA LEU A 79 -8.37 -7.85 -5.51
C LEU A 79 -7.45 -6.66 -5.22
N ALA A 80 -7.96 -5.42 -5.24
CA ALA A 80 -7.16 -4.24 -4.93
C ALA A 80 -6.69 -4.23 -3.47
N ILE A 81 -7.58 -4.57 -2.53
CA ILE A 81 -7.21 -4.68 -1.10
C ILE A 81 -6.23 -5.83 -0.88
N LYS A 82 -6.42 -6.97 -1.54
CA LYS A 82 -5.46 -8.08 -1.51
C LYS A 82 -4.08 -7.65 -2.01
N ASN A 83 -4.03 -6.91 -3.10
CA ASN A 83 -2.77 -6.39 -3.63
C ASN A 83 -2.07 -5.47 -2.63
N ASN A 84 -2.82 -4.55 -2.01
CA ASN A 84 -2.25 -3.64 -1.01
C ASN A 84 -1.75 -4.40 0.23
N LEU A 85 -2.41 -5.47 0.64
CA LEU A 85 -1.92 -6.37 1.69
C LEU A 85 -0.61 -7.04 1.29
N VAL A 86 -0.52 -7.56 0.06
CA VAL A 86 0.71 -8.18 -0.45
C VAL A 86 1.85 -7.17 -0.50
N MET A 87 1.61 -5.98 -1.04
CA MET A 87 2.63 -4.93 -1.14
C MET A 87 3.17 -4.54 0.23
N THR A 88 2.28 -4.22 1.18
CA THR A 88 2.69 -3.83 2.55
C THR A 88 3.36 -4.97 3.30
N SER A 89 2.99 -6.22 3.04
CA SER A 89 3.66 -7.39 3.61
C SER A 89 5.08 -7.54 3.07
N LEU A 90 5.30 -7.39 1.75
CA LEU A 90 6.63 -7.46 1.14
C LEU A 90 7.55 -6.30 1.52
N LEU A 91 6.99 -5.09 1.71
CA LEU A 91 7.75 -3.95 2.21
C LEU A 91 8.28 -4.21 3.63
N LEU A 92 7.49 -4.88 4.48
CA LEU A 92 7.85 -5.18 5.87
C LEU A 92 8.70 -6.44 6.02
N ASP A 93 8.52 -7.45 5.17
CA ASP A 93 9.31 -8.68 5.16
C ASP A 93 9.52 -9.19 3.73
N ALA A 94 10.72 -8.93 3.20
CA ALA A 94 11.13 -9.38 1.88
C ALA A 94 11.26 -10.91 1.73
N ARG A 95 11.06 -11.69 2.79
CA ARG A 95 11.13 -13.16 2.77
C ARG A 95 9.75 -13.82 2.85
N ASP A 96 8.66 -13.05 2.86
CA ASP A 96 7.30 -13.58 2.94
C ASP A 96 6.92 -14.33 1.66
N LYS A 97 7.14 -15.65 1.69
CA LYS A 97 6.83 -16.57 0.59
C LYS A 97 5.36 -16.54 0.18
N ALA A 98 4.44 -16.36 1.12
CA ALA A 98 3.01 -16.34 0.81
C ALA A 98 2.65 -15.08 0.02
N SER A 99 3.24 -13.93 0.38
CA SER A 99 3.06 -12.68 -0.35
C SER A 99 3.67 -12.74 -1.76
N HIS A 100 4.84 -13.36 -1.93
CA HIS A 100 5.41 -13.58 -3.27
C HIS A 100 4.51 -14.42 -4.18
N LEU A 101 3.95 -15.52 -3.66
CA LEU A 101 3.02 -16.36 -4.41
C LEU A 101 1.76 -15.57 -4.79
N LYS A 102 1.18 -14.83 -3.84
CA LYS A 102 -0.05 -14.04 -4.07
C LYS A 102 0.19 -12.91 -5.08
N ALA A 103 1.36 -12.27 -5.07
CA ALA A 103 1.73 -11.26 -6.06
C ALA A 103 1.66 -11.83 -7.49
N LYS A 104 2.22 -13.04 -7.68
CA LYS A 104 2.18 -13.74 -8.97
C LYS A 104 0.75 -14.11 -9.39
N GLU A 105 -0.07 -14.58 -8.45
CA GLU A 105 -1.49 -14.91 -8.71
C GLU A 105 -2.27 -13.67 -9.18
N LEU A 106 -2.11 -12.53 -8.52
CA LEU A 106 -2.78 -11.27 -8.88
C LEU A 106 -2.35 -10.77 -10.26
N PHE A 107 -1.04 -10.79 -10.55
CA PHE A 107 -0.52 -10.46 -11.88
C PHE A 107 -1.04 -11.41 -12.96
N THR A 108 -1.13 -12.70 -12.67
CA THR A 108 -1.64 -13.70 -13.63
C THR A 108 -3.13 -13.49 -13.92
N ALA A 109 -3.90 -13.05 -12.92
CA ALA A 109 -5.32 -12.76 -13.06
C ALA A 109 -5.60 -11.53 -13.92
N ASP A 110 -4.76 -10.49 -13.83
CA ASP A 110 -4.88 -9.27 -14.62
C ASP A 110 -3.49 -8.65 -14.92
N PRO A 111 -2.79 -9.13 -15.98
CA PRO A 111 -1.43 -8.70 -16.29
C PRO A 111 -1.34 -7.30 -16.91
N ALA A 112 -2.48 -6.67 -17.22
CA ALA A 112 -2.56 -5.31 -17.73
C ALA A 112 -2.83 -4.28 -16.62
N ASN A 113 -3.09 -4.74 -15.39
CA ASN A 113 -3.32 -3.86 -14.25
C ASN A 113 -2.00 -3.30 -13.71
N PRO A 114 -1.77 -1.98 -13.81
CA PRO A 114 -0.48 -1.38 -13.45
C PRO A 114 -0.12 -1.61 -11.97
N ILE A 115 -1.10 -1.66 -11.08
CA ILE A 115 -0.89 -1.83 -9.64
C ILE A 115 -0.46 -3.28 -9.31
N PHE A 116 -1.05 -4.28 -9.99
CA PHE A 116 -0.68 -5.68 -9.80
C PHE A 116 0.69 -5.96 -10.42
N VAL A 117 0.95 -5.39 -11.59
CA VAL A 117 2.27 -5.44 -12.25
C VAL A 117 3.35 -4.88 -11.33
N SER A 118 3.17 -3.68 -10.76
CA SER A 118 4.15 -3.09 -9.83
C SER A 118 4.42 -3.97 -8.62
N THR A 119 3.39 -4.60 -8.06
CA THR A 119 3.52 -5.47 -6.88
C THR A 119 4.26 -6.77 -7.21
N TYR A 120 3.95 -7.37 -8.36
CA TYR A 120 4.65 -8.57 -8.82
C TYR A 120 6.10 -8.28 -9.22
N ALA A 121 6.35 -7.19 -9.92
CA ALA A 121 7.71 -6.76 -10.27
C ALA A 121 8.53 -6.46 -9.02
N PHE A 122 7.93 -5.83 -7.99
CA PHE A 122 8.59 -5.63 -6.71
C PHE A 122 8.94 -6.95 -6.02
N SER A 123 8.00 -7.91 -6.01
CA SER A 123 8.25 -9.27 -5.53
C SER A 123 9.46 -9.92 -6.24
N LEU A 124 9.53 -9.83 -7.58
CA LEU A 124 10.66 -10.37 -8.38
C LEU A 124 11.98 -9.63 -8.08
N TYR A 125 11.94 -8.31 -7.92
CA TYR A 125 13.09 -7.51 -7.51
C TYR A 125 13.66 -8.00 -6.15
N LEU A 126 12.78 -8.22 -5.16
CA LEU A 126 13.18 -8.73 -3.84
C LEU A 126 13.80 -10.15 -3.93
N LEU A 127 13.27 -10.98 -4.84
CA LEU A 127 13.81 -12.31 -5.17
C LEU A 127 15.09 -12.30 -6.01
N LYS A 128 15.66 -11.12 -6.29
CA LYS A 128 16.87 -10.94 -7.11
C LYS A 128 16.72 -11.43 -8.55
N GLN A 129 15.52 -11.23 -9.12
CA GLN A 129 15.19 -11.53 -10.52
C GLN A 129 14.86 -10.24 -11.29
N PRO A 130 15.84 -9.32 -11.48
CA PRO A 130 15.57 -8.00 -12.05
C PRO A 130 15.13 -8.06 -13.52
N ALA A 131 15.62 -9.01 -14.31
CA ALA A 131 15.22 -9.17 -15.70
C ALA A 131 13.74 -9.56 -15.83
N ASP A 132 13.29 -10.52 -15.01
CA ASP A 132 11.88 -10.92 -14.96
C ASP A 132 11.01 -9.79 -14.40
N ALA A 133 11.49 -9.06 -13.39
CA ALA A 133 10.80 -7.89 -12.85
C ALA A 133 10.56 -6.83 -13.93
N LEU A 134 11.55 -6.61 -14.80
CA LEU A 134 11.44 -5.67 -15.92
C LEU A 134 10.46 -6.19 -16.99
N ALA A 135 10.50 -7.49 -17.29
CA ALA A 135 9.59 -8.12 -18.24
C ALA A 135 8.12 -8.05 -17.81
N ALA A 136 7.83 -8.04 -16.50
CA ALA A 136 6.46 -7.90 -15.98
C ALA A 136 5.77 -6.60 -16.44
N PHE A 137 6.54 -5.53 -16.70
CA PHE A 137 6.02 -4.24 -17.16
C PHE A 137 5.71 -4.19 -18.66
N ALA A 138 6.01 -5.25 -19.43
CA ALA A 138 5.97 -5.22 -20.90
C ALA A 138 4.59 -4.90 -21.51
N GLN A 139 3.49 -5.19 -20.81
CA GLN A 139 2.13 -4.92 -21.29
C GLN A 139 1.61 -3.53 -20.94
N LEU A 140 2.30 -2.80 -20.06
CA LEU A 140 1.87 -1.46 -19.65
C LEU A 140 2.21 -0.43 -20.72
N LYS A 141 1.28 0.50 -20.92
CA LYS A 141 1.48 1.64 -21.81
C LYS A 141 2.33 2.71 -21.13
N SER A 142 2.93 3.58 -21.94
CA SER A 142 3.77 4.69 -21.44
C SER A 142 3.05 5.59 -20.43
N GLU A 143 1.74 5.82 -20.60
CA GLU A 143 0.93 6.64 -19.71
C GLU A 143 0.74 5.97 -18.34
N GLN A 144 0.68 4.63 -18.30
CA GLN A 144 0.59 3.87 -17.04
C GLN A 144 1.95 3.85 -16.34
N LEU A 145 3.04 3.70 -17.09
CA LEU A 145 4.39 3.64 -16.54
C LEU A 145 4.84 4.95 -15.88
N ILE A 146 4.25 6.09 -16.26
CA ILE A 146 4.56 7.40 -15.67
C ILE A 146 3.65 7.76 -14.48
N GLU A 147 2.61 6.96 -14.18
CA GLU A 147 1.82 7.16 -12.98
C GLU A 147 2.73 7.06 -11.74
N PRO A 148 2.70 8.01 -10.78
CA PRO A 148 3.73 8.08 -9.74
C PRO A 148 3.96 6.78 -8.96
N ASN A 149 2.89 6.08 -8.57
CA ASN A 149 2.99 4.82 -7.84
C ASN A 149 3.59 3.68 -8.68
N VAL A 150 3.35 3.67 -10.01
CA VAL A 150 3.91 2.68 -10.94
C VAL A 150 5.36 3.01 -11.23
N ALA A 151 5.64 4.29 -11.48
CA ALA A 151 6.95 4.83 -11.80
C ALA A 151 7.97 4.59 -10.68
N THR A 152 7.53 4.57 -9.41
CA THR A 152 8.35 4.16 -8.25
C THR A 152 9.00 2.80 -8.48
N TYR A 153 8.18 1.77 -8.74
CA TYR A 153 8.67 0.40 -8.90
C TYR A 153 9.33 0.17 -10.25
N TYR A 154 8.83 0.81 -11.31
CA TYR A 154 9.46 0.70 -12.63
C TYR A 154 10.86 1.33 -12.65
N GLY A 155 11.01 2.52 -12.05
CA GLY A 155 12.32 3.17 -11.87
C GLY A 155 13.28 2.31 -11.05
N LEU A 156 12.82 1.75 -9.93
CA LEU A 156 13.59 0.81 -9.10
C LEU A 156 14.10 -0.40 -9.90
N VAL A 157 13.21 -1.02 -10.69
CA VAL A 157 13.55 -2.18 -11.52
C VAL A 157 14.50 -1.80 -12.66
N LEU A 158 14.34 -0.63 -13.28
CA LEU A 158 15.29 -0.14 -14.30
C LEU A 158 16.69 0.04 -13.72
N LEU A 159 16.83 0.63 -12.53
CA LEU A 159 18.12 0.74 -11.84
C LEU A 159 18.76 -0.64 -11.62
N ALA A 160 17.97 -1.61 -11.15
CA ALA A 160 18.44 -2.98 -10.90
C ALA A 160 18.88 -3.74 -12.17
N ASN A 161 18.45 -3.27 -13.34
CA ASN A 161 18.88 -3.78 -14.65
C ASN A 161 20.00 -2.93 -15.28
N GLY A 162 20.62 -2.00 -14.53
CA GLY A 162 21.68 -1.12 -15.05
C GLY A 162 21.17 -0.04 -16.02
N ARG A 163 19.86 0.18 -16.13
CA ARG A 163 19.24 1.13 -17.07
C ARG A 163 19.02 2.50 -16.41
N ALA A 164 20.05 3.01 -15.74
CA ALA A 164 19.96 4.24 -14.94
C ALA A 164 19.54 5.48 -15.75
N ALA A 165 20.02 5.62 -16.98
CA ALA A 165 19.64 6.71 -17.88
C ALA A 165 18.12 6.73 -18.16
N GLU A 166 17.49 5.55 -18.27
CA GLU A 166 16.05 5.43 -18.52
C GLU A 166 15.23 5.57 -17.24
N ALA A 167 15.77 5.13 -16.10
CA ALA A 167 15.12 5.25 -14.81
C ALA A 167 14.84 6.71 -14.42
N GLY A 168 15.69 7.65 -14.84
CA GLY A 168 15.63 9.07 -14.43
C GLY A 168 14.24 9.71 -14.58
N LYS A 169 13.56 9.51 -15.71
CA LYS A 169 12.22 10.10 -15.94
C LYS A 169 11.15 9.49 -15.02
N PHE A 170 11.24 8.20 -14.74
CA PHE A 170 10.30 7.50 -13.88
C PHE A 170 10.55 7.81 -12.41
N LEU A 171 11.81 7.92 -12.01
CA LEU A 171 12.18 8.36 -10.67
C LEU A 171 11.77 9.82 -10.41
N GLN A 172 11.75 10.67 -11.45
CA GLN A 172 11.19 12.02 -11.35
C GLN A 172 9.69 11.98 -11.11
N ALA A 173 8.94 11.16 -11.86
CA ALA A 173 7.50 10.98 -11.66
C ALA A 173 7.18 10.38 -10.28
N ALA A 174 7.99 9.42 -9.80
CA ALA A 174 7.87 8.79 -8.49
C ALA A 174 7.94 9.79 -7.33
N ARG A 175 8.60 10.95 -7.48
CA ARG A 175 8.63 12.00 -6.45
C ARG A 175 7.26 12.60 -6.13
N GLN A 176 6.28 12.41 -7.01
CA GLN A 176 4.90 12.85 -6.78
C GLN A 176 4.07 11.81 -6.01
N ALA A 177 4.60 10.60 -5.81
CA ALA A 177 3.94 9.56 -5.04
C ALA A 177 4.05 9.86 -3.53
N LYS A 178 3.01 9.45 -2.80
CA LYS A 178 3.07 9.40 -1.33
C LYS A 178 3.74 8.09 -0.91
N LEU A 179 5.06 8.10 -0.91
CA LEU A 179 5.87 6.92 -0.58
C LEU A 179 5.81 6.59 0.91
N LEU A 180 5.77 5.30 1.22
CA LEU A 180 6.01 4.77 2.55
C LEU A 180 7.50 4.86 2.91
N PRO A 181 7.85 4.77 4.21
CA PRO A 181 9.25 4.82 4.64
C PRO A 181 10.12 3.75 3.97
N GLU A 182 9.59 2.54 3.81
CA GLU A 182 10.29 1.41 3.20
C GLU A 182 10.56 1.65 1.70
N GLU A 183 9.59 2.19 0.96
CA GLU A 183 9.76 2.57 -0.45
C GLU A 183 10.82 3.68 -0.60
N THR A 184 10.77 4.68 0.29
CA THR A 184 11.75 5.78 0.33
C THR A 184 13.16 5.23 0.57
N ALA A 185 13.32 4.33 1.55
CA ALA A 185 14.59 3.69 1.85
C ALA A 185 15.09 2.81 0.68
N LEU A 186 14.18 2.11 -0.02
CA LEU A 186 14.51 1.31 -1.20
C LEU A 186 15.07 2.16 -2.34
N LEU A 187 14.38 3.26 -2.69
CA LEU A 187 14.84 4.16 -3.76
C LEU A 187 16.17 4.84 -3.41
N ALA A 188 16.36 5.26 -2.15
CA ALA A 188 17.61 5.86 -1.70
C ALA A 188 18.79 4.90 -1.86
N ARG A 189 18.61 3.61 -1.51
CA ARG A 189 19.63 2.58 -1.67
C ARG A 189 19.91 2.27 -3.14
N ALA A 190 18.88 2.22 -3.98
CA ALA A 190 19.03 1.92 -5.40
C ALA A 190 19.71 3.04 -6.20
N ASN A 191 19.53 4.30 -5.79
CA ASN A 191 20.15 5.47 -6.44
C ASN A 191 21.60 5.72 -6.00
N GLY A 192 22.02 5.18 -4.85
CA GLY A 192 23.39 5.32 -4.33
C GLY A 192 24.31 4.15 -4.64
N ALA A 193 23.80 3.13 -5.33
CA ALA A 193 24.54 1.94 -5.80
C ALA A 193 24.91 2.10 -7.28
#